data_AF-A0A0F3L3M4-F1
#
_entry.id   AF-A0A0F3L3M4-F1
#
_cell.length_a   1.000
_cell.length_b   1.000
_cell.length_c   1.000
_cell.angle_alpha   90.00
_cell.angle_beta   90.00
_cell.angle_gamma   90.00
#
_symmetry.space_group_name_H-M   'P 1'
#
loop_
_entity.id
_entity.type
_entity.pdbx_description
1 polymer ?
#
loop_
_entity_poly.entity_id
_entity_poly.type
_entity_poly.pdbx_seq_one_letter_code
_entity_poly.pdbx_strand_id
1 'polypeptide(L)'
;MRMNTFFITWAVVTVVLLFSGAPMLIAAAVGALAGLLLASLFGGRKAEKAPTGLFYAHGEAPLTATYASNNIALDLPNRRLWLRDTSGQALIVHLDHVAAWEHTWTNTTNTYGTVGRIKNEMTFRLRQLDRPTVRIRFSRHSDMFNGNANHAEAEAWQARLTTLING
;
A
#
# COMPACT_ATOMS: atom_id res chain seq x y z
N MET A 1 -28.06 -10.57 8.13
CA MET A 1 -28.75 -10.65 9.45
C MET A 1 -27.87 -11.04 10.63
N ARG A 2 -26.71 -11.72 10.48
CA ARG A 2 -25.81 -12.09 11.60
C ARG A 2 -25.06 -10.94 12.28
N MET A 3 -25.07 -9.74 11.68
CA MET A 3 -24.30 -8.59 12.18
C MET A 3 -25.00 -7.90 13.37
N ASN A 4 -26.33 -7.86 13.38
CA ASN A 4 -27.09 -7.16 14.43
C ASN A 4 -27.05 -7.90 15.79
N THR A 5 -27.01 -9.23 15.78
CA THR A 5 -26.89 -10.03 17.02
C THR A 5 -25.53 -9.84 17.70
N PHE A 6 -24.45 -9.62 16.93
CA PHE A 6 -23.15 -9.32 17.51
C PHE A 6 -23.16 -7.99 18.28
N PHE A 7 -23.69 -6.92 17.67
CA PHE A 7 -23.77 -5.60 18.31
C PHE A 7 -24.65 -5.58 19.56
N ILE A 8 -25.79 -6.26 19.55
CA ILE A 8 -26.70 -6.32 20.70
C ILE A 8 -26.07 -7.08 21.87
N THR A 9 -25.42 -8.22 21.59
CA THR A 9 -24.73 -9.00 22.62
C THR A 9 -23.58 -8.19 23.25
N TRP A 10 -22.89 -7.39 22.43
CA TRP A 10 -21.79 -6.53 22.86
C TRP A 10 -22.25 -5.36 23.75
N ALA A 11 -23.36 -4.71 23.39
CA ALA A 11 -23.95 -3.63 24.17
C ALA A 11 -24.39 -4.11 25.56
N VAL A 12 -24.99 -5.30 25.64
CA VAL A 12 -25.41 -5.90 26.93
C VAL A 12 -24.20 -6.21 27.82
N VAL A 13 -23.13 -6.78 27.27
CA VAL A 13 -21.90 -7.07 28.04
C VAL A 13 -21.26 -5.79 28.58
N THR A 14 -21.27 -4.71 27.80
CA THR A 14 -20.67 -3.43 28.20
C THR A 14 -21.47 -2.78 29.33
N VAL A 15 -22.81 -2.82 29.25
CA VAL A 15 -23.70 -2.32 30.31
C VAL A 15 -23.53 -3.13 31.60
N VAL A 16 -23.46 -4.46 31.51
CA VAL A 16 -23.24 -5.33 32.68
C VAL A 16 -21.88 -5.07 33.36
N LEU A 17 -20.83 -4.80 32.58
CA LEU A 17 -19.49 -4.47 33.10
C LEU A 17 -19.40 -3.08 33.72
N LEU A 18 -20.23 -2.12 33.27
CA LEU A 18 -20.32 -0.78 33.87
C LEU A 18 -20.96 -0.79 35.26
N PHE A 19 -21.95 -1.67 35.49
CA PHE A 19 -22.64 -1.80 36.78
C PHE A 19 -21.88 -2.65 37.82
N SER A 20 -20.89 -3.46 37.42
CA SER A 20 -20.19 -4.38 38.33
C SER A 20 -19.02 -3.74 39.12
N GLY A 21 -18.77 -2.44 38.97
CA GLY A 21 -17.81 -1.71 39.81
C GLY A 21 -16.35 -2.13 39.63
N ALA A 22 -15.98 -2.69 38.47
CA ALA A 22 -14.63 -3.17 38.17
C ALA A 22 -13.91 -2.26 37.14
N PRO A 23 -13.44 -1.06 37.54
CA PRO A 23 -12.80 -0.12 36.62
C PRO A 23 -11.52 -0.66 35.94
N MET A 24 -10.83 -1.61 36.59
CA MET A 24 -9.64 -2.26 36.01
C MET A 24 -9.98 -3.22 34.84
N LEU A 25 -11.15 -3.86 34.85
CA LEU A 25 -11.60 -4.72 33.74
C LEU A 25 -12.02 -3.89 32.52
N ILE A 26 -12.58 -2.70 32.75
CA ILE A 26 -12.92 -1.74 31.68
C ILE A 26 -11.64 -1.23 31.02
N ALA A 27 -10.62 -0.86 31.79
CA ALA A 27 -9.33 -0.41 31.24
C ALA A 27 -8.62 -1.52 30.44
N ALA A 28 -8.63 -2.77 30.93
CA ALA A 28 -8.07 -3.91 30.22
C ALA A 28 -8.86 -4.25 28.93
N ALA A 29 -10.19 -4.17 28.96
CA ALA A 29 -11.04 -4.39 27.79
C ALA A 29 -10.85 -3.31 26.72
N VAL A 30 -10.74 -2.03 27.12
CA VAL A 30 -10.47 -0.91 26.21
C VAL A 30 -9.04 -0.99 25.64
N GLY A 31 -8.05 -1.37 26.46
CA GLY A 31 -6.68 -1.59 26.01
C GLY A 31 -6.55 -2.75 25.03
N ALA A 32 -7.23 -3.87 25.28
CA ALA A 32 -7.30 -5.00 24.37
C ALA A 32 -8.01 -4.64 23.06
N LEU A 33 -9.06 -3.81 23.11
CA LEU A 33 -9.75 -3.27 21.93
C LEU A 33 -8.87 -2.34 21.10
N ALA A 34 -8.12 -1.44 21.73
CA ALA A 34 -7.16 -0.59 21.04
C ALA A 34 -6.05 -1.42 20.40
N GLY A 35 -5.55 -2.45 21.10
CA GLY A 35 -4.59 -3.41 20.57
C GLY A 35 -5.13 -4.22 19.38
N LEU A 36 -6.39 -4.66 19.42
CA LEU A 36 -7.05 -5.38 18.33
C LEU A 36 -7.37 -4.48 17.13
N LEU A 37 -7.72 -3.21 17.36
CA LEU A 37 -7.93 -2.21 16.31
C LEU A 37 -6.61 -1.82 15.63
N LEU A 38 -5.53 -1.67 16.39
CA LEU A 38 -4.19 -1.47 15.83
C LEU A 38 -3.73 -2.72 15.08
N ALA A 39 -3.94 -3.91 15.64
CA ALA A 39 -3.61 -5.17 14.98
C ALA A 39 -4.47 -5.45 13.75
N SER A 40 -5.69 -4.90 13.62
CA SER A 40 -6.49 -5.02 12.39
C SER A 40 -6.07 -4.00 11.33
N LEU A 41 -5.58 -2.82 11.74
CA LEU A 41 -4.97 -1.83 10.85
C LEU A 41 -3.59 -2.29 10.33
N PHE A 42 -2.80 -3.00 11.15
CA PHE A 42 -1.41 -3.36 10.84
C PHE A 42 -1.15 -4.86 10.60
N GLY A 43 -1.99 -5.77 11.09
CA GLY A 43 -1.68 -7.20 11.24
C GLY A 43 -2.23 -8.15 10.17
N GLY A 44 -2.85 -7.63 9.10
CA GLY A 44 -3.49 -8.48 8.08
C GLY A 44 -2.77 -8.62 6.74
N ARG A 45 -1.72 -7.84 6.47
CA ARG A 45 -1.02 -7.91 5.19
C ARG A 45 0.06 -8.98 5.26
N LYS A 46 -0.24 -10.19 4.74
CA LYS A 46 0.80 -11.16 4.38
C LYS A 46 1.87 -10.38 3.61
N ALA A 47 3.06 -10.26 4.21
CA ALA A 47 4.20 -9.67 3.55
C ALA A 47 4.58 -10.63 2.40
N GLU A 48 4.00 -10.42 1.23
CA GLU A 48 4.54 -11.00 0.01
C GLU A 48 5.99 -10.57 -0.09
N LYS A 49 6.91 -11.54 -0.08
CA LYS A 49 8.34 -11.28 -0.17
C LYS A 49 8.58 -10.39 -1.40
N ALA A 50 8.95 -9.15 -1.15
CA ALA A 50 9.42 -8.25 -2.18
C ALA A 50 10.57 -8.94 -2.95
N PRO A 51 10.67 -8.78 -4.28
CA PRO A 51 11.80 -9.31 -5.02
C PRO A 51 13.10 -8.71 -4.46
N THR A 52 13.86 -9.52 -3.73
CA THR A 52 15.20 -9.18 -3.26
C THR A 52 16.16 -9.40 -4.42
N GLY A 53 16.79 -8.32 -4.89
CA GLY A 53 17.72 -8.38 -6.01
C GLY A 53 18.35 -7.04 -6.34
N LEU A 54 19.36 -7.07 -7.21
CA LEU A 54 19.93 -5.90 -7.85
C LEU A 54 19.00 -5.45 -8.99
N PHE A 55 18.69 -4.17 -9.02
CA PHE A 55 17.86 -3.56 -10.06
C PHE A 55 18.76 -2.77 -11.01
N TYR A 56 18.59 -3.00 -12.31
CA TYR A 56 19.46 -2.44 -13.35
C TYR A 56 18.69 -1.44 -14.21
N ALA A 57 19.37 -0.38 -14.65
CA ALA A 57 18.93 0.53 -15.69
C ALA A 57 20.10 0.80 -16.65
N HIS A 58 19.79 1.21 -17.89
CA HIS A 58 20.81 1.41 -18.90
C HIS A 58 21.77 2.55 -18.50
N GLY A 59 23.07 2.27 -18.46
CA GLY A 59 24.10 3.26 -18.14
C GLY A 59 24.20 3.66 -16.65
N GLU A 60 23.46 3.00 -15.76
CA GLU A 60 23.39 3.34 -14.34
C GLU A 60 23.99 2.23 -13.46
N ALA A 61 24.57 2.62 -12.33
CA ALA A 61 25.03 1.65 -11.33
C ALA A 61 23.82 0.90 -10.72
N PRO A 62 23.93 -0.43 -10.51
CA PRO A 62 22.84 -1.23 -9.97
C PRO A 62 22.31 -0.69 -8.64
N LEU A 63 21.00 -0.81 -8.43
CA LEU A 63 20.31 -0.38 -7.23
C LEU A 63 20.02 -1.57 -6.31
N THR A 64 20.36 -1.42 -5.03
CA THR A 64 20.04 -2.41 -3.98
C THR A 64 18.78 -1.95 -3.24
N ALA A 65 17.66 -2.64 -3.48
CA ALA A 65 16.37 -2.19 -2.99
C ALA A 65 16.15 -2.50 -1.50
N THR A 66 15.75 -1.49 -0.72
CA THR A 66 15.15 -1.66 0.61
C THR A 66 13.68 -2.10 0.50
N TYR A 67 12.96 -1.57 -0.48
CA TYR A 67 11.61 -1.98 -0.84
C TYR A 67 11.52 -2.23 -2.32
N ALA A 68 10.82 -3.30 -2.73
CA ALA A 68 10.69 -3.64 -4.13
C ALA A 68 9.31 -4.18 -4.51
N SER A 69 8.93 -3.88 -5.74
CA SER A 69 7.80 -4.42 -6.48
C SER A 69 8.24 -4.65 -7.93
N ASN A 70 7.34 -5.18 -8.77
CA ASN A 70 7.67 -5.62 -10.12
C ASN A 70 8.18 -4.47 -11.01
N ASN A 71 7.67 -3.25 -10.82
CA ASN A 71 7.95 -2.08 -11.67
C ASN A 71 8.45 -0.86 -10.89
N ILE A 72 8.74 -1.02 -9.60
CA ILE A 72 9.26 0.03 -8.73
C ILE A 72 10.11 -0.58 -7.63
N ALA A 73 11.27 0.02 -7.37
CA ALA A 73 12.12 -0.35 -6.26
C ALA A 73 12.78 0.89 -5.67
N LEU A 74 12.97 0.90 -4.36
CA LEU A 74 13.44 2.03 -3.59
C LEU A 74 14.65 1.60 -2.76
N ASP A 75 15.74 2.34 -2.91
CA ASP A 75 16.94 2.29 -2.10
C ASP A 75 16.90 3.47 -1.11
N LEU A 76 16.56 3.17 0.15
CA LEU A 76 16.45 4.18 1.18
C LEU A 76 17.80 4.83 1.53
N PRO A 77 18.89 4.06 1.79
CA PRO A 77 20.19 4.64 2.11
C PRO A 77 20.69 5.64 1.05
N ASN A 78 20.56 5.30 -0.23
CA ASN A 78 21.06 6.15 -1.31
C ASN A 78 20.00 7.09 -1.90
N ARG A 79 18.77 7.09 -1.37
CA ARG A 79 17.63 7.89 -1.87
C ARG A 79 17.41 7.74 -3.39
N ARG A 80 17.61 6.54 -3.92
CA ARG A 80 17.41 6.23 -5.35
C ARG A 80 16.13 5.42 -5.57
N LEU A 81 15.47 5.69 -6.67
CA LEU A 81 14.24 5.04 -7.10
C LEU A 81 14.48 4.40 -8.47
N TRP A 82 14.31 3.10 -8.55
CA TRP A 82 14.24 2.37 -9.80
C TRP A 82 12.78 2.28 -10.26
N LEU A 83 12.54 2.64 -11.51
CA LEU A 83 11.23 2.65 -12.14
C LEU A 83 11.32 1.89 -13.46
N ARG A 84 10.39 0.95 -13.69
CA ARG A 84 10.22 0.31 -15.01
C ARG A 84 8.92 0.76 -15.62
N ASP A 85 9.02 1.44 -16.75
CA ASP A 85 7.86 1.98 -17.44
C ASP A 85 7.00 0.86 -18.07
N THR A 86 5.85 1.26 -18.63
CA THR A 86 4.97 0.33 -19.37
C THR A 86 5.56 -0.17 -20.70
N SER A 87 6.60 0.48 -21.23
CA SER A 87 7.33 0.00 -22.42
C SER A 87 8.40 -1.05 -22.09
N GLY A 88 8.67 -1.29 -20.79
CA GLY A 88 9.69 -2.20 -20.28
C GLY A 88 11.04 -1.53 -20.05
N GLN A 89 11.19 -0.24 -20.33
CA GLN A 89 12.42 0.50 -20.08
C GLN A 89 12.55 0.85 -18.60
N ALA A 90 13.72 0.55 -18.05
CA ALA A 90 14.06 0.84 -16.67
C ALA A 90 14.90 2.12 -16.57
N LEU A 91 14.63 2.91 -15.54
CA LEU A 91 15.36 4.12 -15.19
C LEU A 91 15.63 4.10 -13.69
N ILE A 92 16.82 4.56 -13.28
CA ILE A 92 17.12 4.86 -11.89
C ILE A 92 17.21 6.38 -11.75
N VAL A 93 16.48 6.94 -10.79
CA VAL A 93 16.48 8.39 -10.50
C VAL A 93 16.73 8.63 -9.03
N HIS A 94 17.34 9.77 -8.71
CA HIS A 94 17.36 10.25 -7.33
C HIS A 94 15.97 10.75 -6.93
N LEU A 95 15.56 10.53 -5.68
CA LEU A 95 14.24 10.97 -5.20
C LEU A 95 14.03 12.49 -5.35
N ASP A 96 15.09 13.29 -5.21
CA ASP A 96 15.01 14.75 -5.33
C ASP A 96 14.70 15.22 -6.77
N HIS A 97 14.87 14.34 -7.76
CA HIS A 97 14.45 14.58 -9.15
C HIS A 97 12.97 14.26 -9.38
N VAL A 98 12.29 13.63 -8.43
CA VAL A 98 10.85 13.39 -8.49
C VAL A 98 10.13 14.65 -8.02
N ALA A 99 9.40 15.30 -8.92
CA ALA A 99 8.63 16.50 -8.61
C ALA A 99 7.26 16.16 -7.99
N ALA A 100 6.59 15.14 -8.52
CA ALA A 100 5.29 14.68 -8.06
C ALA A 100 5.02 13.25 -8.52
N TRP A 101 4.05 12.59 -7.92
CA TRP A 101 3.51 11.32 -8.39
C TRP A 101 2.00 11.28 -8.23
N GLU A 102 1.35 10.45 -9.04
CA GLU A 102 -0.10 10.27 -9.04
C GLU A 102 -0.43 8.80 -9.24
N HIS A 103 -1.29 8.25 -8.39
CA HIS A 103 -1.86 6.91 -8.55
C HIS A 103 -3.21 7.01 -9.24
N THR A 104 -3.35 6.33 -10.37
CA THR A 104 -4.61 6.22 -11.11
C THR A 104 -5.05 4.76 -11.21
N TRP A 105 -6.36 4.54 -11.28
CA TRP A 105 -6.96 3.22 -11.45
C TRP A 105 -8.29 3.32 -12.20
N THR A 106 -8.74 2.21 -12.75
CA THR A 106 -10.06 2.09 -13.38
C THR A 106 -10.97 1.24 -12.50
N ASN A 107 -12.17 1.74 -12.19
CA ASN A 107 -13.20 0.93 -11.53
C ASN A 107 -13.83 -0.01 -12.56
N THR A 108 -13.97 -1.28 -12.20
CA THR A 108 -14.74 -2.27 -12.94
C THR A 108 -15.80 -2.87 -12.04
N THR A 109 -16.96 -3.20 -12.59
CA THR A 109 -18.06 -3.81 -11.82
C THR A 109 -18.35 -5.17 -12.42
N ASN A 110 -18.35 -6.22 -11.59
CA ASN A 110 -18.69 -7.56 -12.04
C ASN A 110 -20.22 -7.74 -12.16
N THR A 111 -20.64 -8.87 -12.71
CA THR A 111 -22.07 -9.22 -12.86
C THR A 111 -22.84 -9.25 -11.54
N TYR A 112 -22.16 -9.39 -10.40
CA TYR A 112 -22.73 -9.41 -9.06
C TYR A 112 -22.74 -8.03 -8.38
N GLY A 113 -22.35 -6.96 -9.07
CA GLY A 113 -22.32 -5.60 -8.54
C GLY A 113 -21.10 -5.27 -7.66
N THR A 114 -20.14 -6.18 -7.53
CA THR A 114 -18.90 -5.91 -6.79
C THR A 114 -17.97 -5.02 -7.61
N VAL A 115 -17.56 -3.90 -7.02
CA VAL A 115 -16.59 -2.97 -7.62
C VAL A 115 -15.17 -3.45 -7.35
N GLY A 116 -14.42 -3.71 -8.42
CA GLY A 116 -12.98 -3.94 -8.40
C GLY A 116 -12.22 -2.74 -8.95
N ARG A 117 -10.95 -2.60 -8.55
CA ARG A 117 -10.03 -1.60 -9.09
C ARG A 117 -8.95 -2.29 -9.91
N ILE A 118 -8.84 -1.94 -11.18
CA ILE A 118 -7.94 -2.56 -12.15
C ILE A 118 -7.07 -1.51 -12.83
N LYS A 119 -6.06 -1.94 -13.60
CA LYS A 119 -5.14 -1.04 -14.31
C LYS A 119 -4.53 0.00 -13.37
N ASN A 120 -4.03 -0.47 -12.23
CA ASN A 120 -3.42 0.39 -11.23
C ASN A 120 -2.08 0.90 -11.76
N GLU A 121 -1.98 2.20 -11.98
CA GLU A 121 -0.82 2.86 -12.56
C GLU A 121 -0.34 3.97 -11.64
N MET A 122 0.96 4.22 -11.63
CA MET A 122 1.54 5.37 -10.94
C MET A 122 2.37 6.17 -11.93
N THR A 123 2.06 7.45 -12.05
CA THR A 123 2.76 8.37 -12.95
C THR A 123 3.65 9.27 -12.12
N PHE A 124 4.95 9.18 -12.35
CA PHE A 124 5.97 10.04 -11.77
C PHE A 124 6.26 11.19 -12.70
N ARG A 125 6.22 12.42 -12.17
CA ARG A 125 6.70 13.62 -12.86
C ARG A 125 8.11 13.89 -12.39
N LEU A 126 9.06 13.89 -13.31
CA LEU A 126 10.47 14.12 -13.05
C LEU A 126 10.86 15.56 -13.40
N ARG A 127 11.88 16.07 -12.73
CA ARG A 127 12.47 17.39 -13.00
C ARG A 127 13.40 17.39 -14.22
N GLN A 128 13.79 16.21 -14.70
CA GLN A 128 14.65 16.05 -15.86
C GLN A 128 13.87 16.24 -17.16
N LEU A 129 14.45 16.97 -18.12
CA LEU A 129 13.79 17.33 -19.39
C LEU A 129 13.70 16.16 -20.37
N ASP A 130 14.63 15.20 -20.32
CA ASP A 130 14.69 14.10 -21.30
C ASP A 130 13.55 13.08 -21.11
N ARG A 131 13.13 12.88 -19.87
CA ARG A 131 12.00 12.01 -19.50
C ARG A 131 11.18 12.69 -18.41
N PRO A 132 10.32 13.66 -18.76
CA PRO A 132 9.59 14.43 -17.76
C PRO A 132 8.53 13.59 -17.04
N THR A 133 8.11 12.46 -17.62
CA THR A 133 7.12 11.58 -17.03
C THR A 133 7.49 10.12 -17.18
N VAL A 134 7.34 9.34 -16.11
CA VAL A 134 7.49 7.88 -16.12
C VAL A 134 6.24 7.25 -15.56
N ARG A 135 5.61 6.38 -16.34
CA ARG A 135 4.40 5.66 -15.91
C ARG A 135 4.73 4.21 -15.66
N ILE A 136 4.43 3.75 -14.44
CA ILE A 136 4.59 2.35 -14.04
C ILE A 136 3.22 1.71 -13.83
N ARG A 137 3.14 0.39 -13.99
CA ARG A 137 1.92 -0.38 -13.73
C ARG A 137 2.12 -1.38 -12.60
N PHE A 138 1.14 -1.50 -11.71
CA PHE A 138 1.08 -2.59 -10.73
C PHE A 138 0.30 -3.75 -11.35
N SER A 139 1.01 -4.79 -11.76
CA SER A 139 0.46 -5.95 -12.48
C SER A 139 0.98 -7.26 -11.91
N ARG A 140 1.30 -7.32 -10.61
CA ARG A 140 1.71 -8.56 -9.95
C ARG A 140 0.57 -9.56 -9.93
N HIS A 141 -0.64 -9.07 -9.70
CA HIS A 141 -1.86 -9.87 -9.70
C HIS A 141 -2.66 -9.66 -10.99
N SER A 142 -3.46 -10.65 -11.36
CA SER A 142 -4.39 -10.53 -12.49
C SER A 142 -5.46 -9.48 -12.16
N ASP A 143 -5.65 -8.52 -13.07
CA ASP A 143 -6.72 -7.52 -12.96
C ASP A 143 -8.12 -8.17 -12.90
N MET A 144 -8.30 -9.35 -13.49
CA MET A 144 -9.58 -10.05 -13.54
C MET A 144 -9.94 -10.75 -12.21
N PHE A 145 -8.96 -11.32 -11.52
CA PHE A 145 -9.20 -12.15 -10.34
C PHE A 145 -8.79 -11.49 -9.03
N ASN A 146 -7.82 -10.57 -9.05
CA ASN A 146 -7.28 -9.96 -7.84
C ASN A 146 -6.71 -8.54 -8.08
N GLY A 147 -7.37 -7.73 -8.91
CA GLY A 147 -6.96 -6.35 -9.20
C GLY A 147 -6.89 -5.45 -7.96
N ASN A 148 -7.74 -5.72 -6.95
CA ASN A 148 -7.72 -4.98 -5.68
C ASN A 148 -6.41 -5.16 -4.90
N ALA A 149 -5.69 -6.27 -5.07
CA ALA A 149 -4.37 -6.44 -4.46
C ALA A 149 -3.32 -5.53 -5.13
N ASN A 150 -3.36 -5.38 -6.46
CA ASN A 150 -2.53 -4.40 -7.17
C ASN A 150 -2.84 -2.97 -6.69
N HIS A 151 -4.11 -2.66 -6.42
CA HIS A 151 -4.52 -1.37 -5.88
C HIS A 151 -3.95 -1.12 -4.48
N ALA A 152 -4.09 -2.09 -3.57
CA ALA A 152 -3.54 -1.99 -2.23
C ALA A 152 -2.01 -1.87 -2.22
N GLU A 153 -1.33 -2.54 -3.15
CA GLU A 153 0.11 -2.40 -3.35
C GLU A 153 0.48 -0.99 -3.80
N ALA A 154 -0.21 -0.46 -4.83
CA ALA A 154 0.02 0.89 -5.33
C ALA A 154 -0.24 1.96 -4.25
N GLU A 155 -1.31 1.82 -3.48
CA GLU A 155 -1.65 2.70 -2.35
C GLU A 155 -0.57 2.66 -1.26
N ALA A 156 -0.07 1.46 -0.92
CA ALA A 156 1.04 1.31 0.03
C ALA A 156 2.33 1.99 -0.46
N TRP A 157 2.59 1.94 -1.76
CA TRP A 157 3.71 2.66 -2.37
C TRP A 157 3.52 4.17 -2.34
N GLN A 158 2.32 4.67 -2.65
CA GLN A 158 2.01 6.10 -2.55
C GLN A 158 2.19 6.60 -1.12
N ALA A 159 1.67 5.87 -0.13
CA ALA A 159 1.84 6.22 1.28
C ALA A 159 3.33 6.28 1.67
N ARG A 160 4.11 5.26 1.27
CA ARG A 160 5.55 5.21 1.55
C ARG A 160 6.30 6.40 0.95
N LEU A 161 6.05 6.73 -0.32
CA LEU A 161 6.70 7.87 -0.99
C LEU A 161 6.32 9.20 -0.35
N THR A 162 5.04 9.34 0.06
CA THR A 162 4.54 10.54 0.75
C THR A 162 5.21 10.72 2.10
N THR A 163 5.35 9.66 2.89
CA THR A 163 6.06 9.70 4.18
C THR A 163 7.52 10.07 4.02
N LEU A 164 8.21 9.57 2.98
CA LEU A 164 9.64 9.80 2.79
C LEU A 164 10.01 11.20 2.31
N ILE A 165 9.11 11.87 1.59
CA ILE A 165 9.37 13.20 1.03
C ILE A 165 8.93 14.31 2.00
N ASN A 166 7.92 14.05 2.84
CA ASN A 166 7.42 15.02 3.81
C ASN A 166 7.96 14.83 5.24
N GLY A 167 8.67 13.73 5.51
CA GLY A 167 9.25 13.41 6.81
C GLY A 167 10.73 13.75 6.93
#